data_AF-A0A3S0DKS9-F1
#
_entry.id   AF-A0A3S0DKS9-F1
#
_cell.length_a   1.000
_cell.length_b   1.000
_cell.length_c   1.000
_cell.angle_alpha   90.00
_cell.angle_beta   90.00
_cell.angle_gamma   90.00
#
_symmetry.space_group_name_H-M   'P 1'
#
loop_
_entity.id
_entity.type
_entity.pdbx_description
1 polymer ?
#
loop_
_entity_poly.entity_id
_entity_poly.type
_entity_poly.pdbx_seq_one_letter_code
_entity_poly.pdbx_strand_id
1 'polypeptide(L)'
;MLLPRPALLLSSLLLASSVFAADEAPSHYRCQIDGKTVFQDFPCDQIRKQQPLRPMPAPAPAAAPAPAGSTPKIGSKESMQALNERLAKERRRTDINYEILDLETELAKLDKKRQADVQAEMDKPIVNRNPAFRLELEKERDKLIKQINDGFIVQRKAIETQIAGLFKESGLLSTQLKLPAVEKPATLVAAEARAAAEAKAKEAAAKGK
;
A
#
# COMPACT_ATOMS: atom_id res chain seq x y z
N MET A 1 28.78 -51.88 -45.04
CA MET A 1 27.69 -51.71 -46.02
C MET A 1 26.87 -50.51 -45.55
N LEU A 2 27.21 -49.29 -45.99
CA LEU A 2 26.65 -48.57 -47.13
C LEU A 2 25.11 -48.38 -47.08
N LEU A 3 24.73 -47.13 -46.80
CA LEU A 3 23.45 -46.40 -47.02
C LEU A 3 22.80 -46.70 -48.39
N PRO A 4 21.47 -46.49 -48.61
CA PRO A 4 20.90 -45.13 -48.60
C PRO A 4 19.39 -44.94 -48.24
N ARG A 5 19.10 -43.72 -47.74
CA ARG A 5 17.87 -42.93 -48.01
C ARG A 5 17.96 -42.38 -49.45
N PRO A 6 16.87 -42.21 -50.23
CA PRO A 6 16.10 -40.96 -50.13
C PRO A 6 14.63 -41.00 -50.62
N ALA A 7 14.00 -39.83 -50.55
CA ALA A 7 12.86 -39.36 -51.35
C ALA A 7 11.45 -39.82 -50.93
N LEU A 8 10.77 -38.95 -50.16
CA LEU A 8 9.45 -38.42 -50.53
C LEU A 8 9.28 -37.05 -49.83
N LEU A 9 9.65 -36.00 -50.56
CA LEU A 9 9.27 -34.61 -50.30
C LEU A 9 7.95 -34.31 -51.04
N LEU A 10 7.21 -33.34 -50.51
CA LEU A 10 6.15 -32.52 -51.16
C LEU A 10 4.73 -33.11 -51.32
N SER A 11 3.89 -32.84 -50.30
CA SER A 11 2.46 -32.41 -50.36
C SER A 11 1.90 -32.64 -48.95
N SER A 12 1.67 -31.62 -48.10
CA SER A 12 0.63 -30.61 -48.27
C SER A 12 0.96 -29.37 -47.43
N LEU A 13 1.45 -28.31 -48.06
CA LEU A 13 1.22 -26.94 -47.61
C LEU A 13 -0.22 -26.58 -48.01
N LEU A 14 -1.14 -26.49 -47.05
CA LEU A 14 -2.40 -25.74 -47.13
C LEU A 14 -3.14 -25.89 -45.81
N LEU A 15 -2.87 -25.01 -44.85
CA LEU A 15 -3.85 -24.48 -43.88
C LEU A 15 -3.14 -23.37 -43.06
N ALA A 16 -2.71 -22.34 -43.79
CA ALA A 16 -2.55 -21.02 -43.20
C ALA A 16 -3.93 -20.35 -43.19
N SER A 17 -4.30 -19.83 -42.02
CA SER A 17 -5.12 -18.62 -41.83
C SER A 17 -6.56 -18.60 -42.34
N SER A 18 -7.50 -18.80 -41.41
CA SER A 18 -8.72 -18.00 -41.12
C SER A 18 -9.59 -18.88 -40.21
N VAL A 19 -10.07 -18.46 -39.03
CA VAL A 19 -10.91 -17.30 -38.75
C VAL A 19 -10.78 -16.96 -37.26
N PHE A 20 -10.55 -15.68 -36.96
CA PHE A 20 -10.85 -15.05 -35.68
C PHE A 20 -12.35 -15.11 -35.39
N ALA A 21 -12.75 -15.54 -34.19
CA ALA A 21 -13.62 -14.79 -33.26
C ALA A 21 -14.35 -15.72 -32.27
N ALA A 22 -14.34 -15.28 -31.02
CA ALA A 22 -15.31 -15.53 -29.95
C ALA A 22 -15.42 -16.95 -29.36
N ASP A 23 -14.89 -17.14 -28.16
CA ASP A 23 -15.76 -16.99 -26.99
C ASP A 23 -14.91 -16.62 -25.75
N GLU A 24 -15.16 -15.43 -25.25
CA GLU A 24 -14.49 -14.82 -24.11
C GLU A 24 -15.10 -15.41 -22.83
N ALA A 25 -14.77 -16.67 -22.53
CA ALA A 25 -15.12 -17.27 -21.25
C ALA A 25 -14.20 -16.67 -20.17
N PRO A 26 -14.73 -15.99 -19.12
CA PRO A 26 -13.91 -15.52 -18.03
C PRO A 26 -13.36 -16.76 -17.30
N SER A 27 -12.09 -17.08 -17.53
CA SER A 27 -11.42 -18.23 -16.92
C SER A 27 -11.16 -17.95 -15.45
N HIS A 28 -12.19 -18.14 -14.63
CA HIS A 28 -12.05 -18.09 -13.19
C HIS A 28 -11.24 -19.32 -12.75
N TYR A 29 -10.07 -19.08 -12.16
CA TYR A 29 -9.22 -20.10 -11.58
C TYR A 29 -9.84 -20.61 -10.29
N ARG A 30 -9.96 -21.93 -10.17
CA ARG A 30 -10.48 -22.61 -8.99
C ARG A 30 -9.32 -22.87 -8.03
N CYS A 31 -9.21 -22.06 -6.97
CA CYS A 31 -8.16 -22.18 -5.97
C CYS A 31 -8.68 -22.88 -4.72
N GLN A 32 -7.86 -23.72 -4.09
CA GLN A 32 -8.12 -24.24 -2.75
C GLN A 32 -7.27 -23.47 -1.74
N ILE A 33 -7.94 -22.71 -0.87
CA ILE A 33 -7.30 -21.97 0.23
C ILE A 33 -7.95 -22.48 1.51
N ASP A 34 -7.13 -23.04 2.42
CA ASP A 34 -7.57 -23.58 3.71
C ASP A 34 -8.75 -24.58 3.62
N GLY A 35 -8.70 -25.46 2.61
CA GLY A 35 -9.73 -26.49 2.37
C GLY A 35 -11.05 -25.96 1.79
N LYS A 36 -11.15 -24.66 1.48
CA LYS A 36 -12.30 -24.05 0.81
C LYS A 36 -11.97 -23.71 -0.64
N THR A 37 -12.92 -23.99 -1.53
CA THR A 37 -12.82 -23.64 -2.95
C THR A 37 -13.21 -22.18 -3.14
N VAL A 38 -12.31 -21.36 -3.70
CA VAL A 38 -12.55 -19.96 -4.08
C VAL A 38 -12.25 -19.79 -5.56
N PHE A 39 -13.13 -19.08 -6.28
CA PHE A 39 -12.94 -18.77 -7.69
C PHE A 39 -12.34 -17.36 -7.82
N GLN A 40 -11.21 -17.23 -8.53
CA GLN A 40 -10.51 -15.97 -8.73
C GLN A 40 -10.25 -15.73 -10.22
N ASP A 41 -10.24 -14.47 -10.63
CA ASP A 41 -9.94 -14.09 -12.03
C ASP A 41 -8.45 -14.20 -12.39
N PHE A 42 -7.60 -14.54 -11.41
CA PHE A 42 -6.14 -14.63 -11.55
C PHE A 42 -5.62 -16.01 -11.08
N PRO A 43 -4.49 -16.49 -11.63
CA PRO A 43 -3.91 -17.79 -11.27
C PRO A 43 -3.60 -17.89 -9.77
N CYS A 44 -3.87 -19.06 -9.17
CA CYS A 44 -3.81 -19.29 -7.72
C CYS A 44 -2.44 -19.04 -7.08
N ASP A 45 -1.37 -19.05 -7.87
CA ASP A 45 0.01 -18.85 -7.40
C ASP A 45 0.47 -17.37 -7.44
N GLN A 46 -0.33 -16.48 -8.03
CA GLN A 46 -0.04 -15.04 -8.00
C GLN A 46 -0.65 -14.39 -6.75
N ILE A 47 0.05 -14.53 -5.62
CA ILE A 47 -0.13 -13.62 -4.48
C ILE A 47 0.22 -12.20 -4.98
N ARG A 48 -0.82 -11.44 -5.32
CA ARG A 48 -0.94 -10.00 -5.59
C ARG A 48 0.38 -9.21 -5.60
N LYS A 49 1.30 -9.52 -6.52
CA LYS A 49 2.37 -8.60 -6.90
C LYS A 49 1.74 -7.53 -7.78
N GLN A 50 1.41 -6.41 -7.14
CA GLN A 50 1.08 -5.09 -7.66
C GLN A 50 0.90 -4.99 -9.18
N GLN A 51 -0.33 -4.74 -9.63
CA GLN A 51 -0.55 -4.18 -10.96
C GLN A 51 -0.38 -2.65 -10.87
N PRO A 52 0.49 -2.03 -11.67
CA PRO A 52 0.63 -0.59 -11.72
C PRO A 52 -0.63 0.06 -12.30
N LEU A 53 -0.99 1.19 -11.70
CA LEU A 53 -1.97 2.21 -12.11
C LEU A 53 -2.44 2.11 -13.57
N ARG A 54 -3.68 1.67 -13.76
CA ARG A 54 -4.41 1.98 -15.01
C ARG A 54 -4.71 3.49 -15.00
N PRO A 55 -4.41 4.25 -16.07
CA PRO A 55 -4.74 5.66 -16.13
C PRO A 55 -6.24 5.87 -15.94
N MET A 56 -6.57 6.80 -15.05
CA MET A 56 -7.94 7.22 -14.75
C MET A 56 -8.57 7.80 -16.03
N PRO A 57 -9.78 7.37 -16.47
CA PRO A 57 -10.48 8.06 -17.55
C PRO A 57 -10.79 9.50 -17.13
N ALA A 58 -10.58 10.45 -18.04
CA ALA A 58 -10.89 11.86 -17.82
C ALA A 58 -12.39 12.05 -17.47
N PRO A 59 -12.73 12.99 -16.57
CA PRO A 59 -14.11 13.23 -16.16
C PRO A 59 -14.93 13.75 -17.35
N ALA A 60 -16.02 13.05 -17.69
CA ALA A 60 -17.03 13.53 -18.63
C ALA A 60 -17.88 14.64 -17.98
N PRO A 61 -18.36 15.63 -18.75
CA PRO A 61 -19.12 16.76 -18.22
C PRO A 61 -20.47 16.30 -17.65
N ALA A 62 -20.88 16.95 -16.55
CA ALA A 62 -22.08 16.63 -15.79
C ALA A 62 -23.35 16.76 -16.65
N ALA A 63 -24.13 15.68 -16.74
CA ALA A 63 -25.48 15.70 -17.30
C ALA A 63 -26.50 16.20 -16.27
N ALA A 64 -27.47 16.98 -16.75
CA ALA A 64 -28.53 17.64 -15.96
C ALA A 64 -29.41 16.65 -15.16
N PRO A 65 -30.04 17.10 -14.06
CA PRO A 65 -30.78 16.22 -13.15
C PRO A 65 -32.08 15.70 -13.80
N ALA A 66 -32.28 14.38 -13.78
CA ALA A 66 -33.53 13.72 -14.14
C ALA A 66 -34.55 13.79 -12.97
N PRO A 67 -35.86 13.83 -13.26
CA PRO A 67 -36.90 14.04 -12.25
C PRO A 67 -37.03 12.85 -11.29
N ALA A 68 -37.17 13.16 -10.00
CA ALA A 68 -37.40 12.21 -8.93
C ALA A 68 -38.76 11.51 -9.11
N GLY A 69 -38.77 10.20 -9.33
CA GLY A 69 -40.01 9.44 -9.39
C GLY A 69 -39.95 7.98 -9.81
N SER A 70 -38.82 7.47 -10.32
CA SER A 70 -38.69 6.05 -10.64
C SER A 70 -37.89 5.31 -9.58
N THR A 71 -38.50 4.32 -8.94
CA THR A 71 -37.77 3.25 -8.27
C THR A 71 -36.83 2.61 -9.31
N PRO A 72 -35.52 2.51 -9.04
CA PRO A 72 -34.58 1.98 -10.00
C PRO A 72 -34.99 0.55 -10.33
N LYS A 73 -35.27 0.29 -11.61
CA LYS A 73 -35.60 -1.04 -12.11
C LYS A 73 -34.38 -1.92 -11.87
N ILE A 74 -34.48 -2.82 -10.90
CA ILE A 74 -33.42 -3.77 -10.53
C ILE A 74 -33.00 -4.50 -11.81
N GLY A 75 -31.77 -4.29 -12.27
CA GLY A 75 -31.23 -4.84 -13.52
C GLY A 75 -31.10 -3.85 -14.70
N SER A 76 -31.42 -2.56 -14.53
CA SER A 76 -31.06 -1.54 -15.53
C SER A 76 -29.54 -1.35 -15.60
N LYS A 77 -29.02 -0.92 -16.76
CA LYS A 77 -27.59 -0.62 -16.96
C LYS A 77 -27.08 0.40 -15.93
N GLU A 78 -27.90 1.37 -15.55
CA GLU A 78 -27.59 2.36 -14.51
C GLU A 78 -27.53 1.73 -13.11
N SER A 79 -28.42 0.78 -12.80
CA SER A 79 -28.40 0.05 -11.52
C SER A 79 -27.15 -0.84 -11.38
N MET A 80 -26.71 -1.46 -12.49
CA MET A 80 -25.48 -2.25 -12.54
C MET A 80 -24.24 -1.36 -12.42
N GLN A 81 -24.24 -0.19 -13.06
CA GLN A 81 -23.15 0.78 -12.93
C GLN A 81 -23.02 1.30 -11.49
N ALA A 82 -24.14 1.68 -10.86
CA ALA A 82 -24.13 2.12 -9.46
C ALA A 82 -23.65 1.02 -8.49
N LEU A 83 -24.01 -0.24 -8.75
CA LEU A 83 -23.50 -1.39 -8.00
C LEU A 83 -21.99 -1.57 -8.17
N ASN A 84 -21.49 -1.47 -9.40
CA ASN A 84 -20.06 -1.58 -9.69
C ASN A 84 -19.25 -0.45 -9.02
N GLU A 85 -19.75 0.78 -9.05
CA GLU A 85 -19.13 1.91 -8.37
C GLU A 85 -19.09 1.72 -6.85
N ARG A 86 -20.17 1.17 -6.27
CA ARG A 86 -20.21 0.81 -4.85
C ARG A 86 -19.15 -0.25 -4.51
N LEU A 87 -19.09 -1.33 -5.28
CA LEU A 87 -18.09 -2.39 -5.08
C LEU A 87 -16.66 -1.88 -5.23
N ALA A 88 -16.41 -0.97 -6.18
CA ALA A 88 -15.10 -0.35 -6.35
C ALA A 88 -14.68 0.45 -5.12
N LYS A 89 -15.61 1.21 -4.51
CA LYS A 89 -15.37 1.95 -3.27
C LYS A 89 -15.12 1.03 -2.07
N GLU A 90 -15.86 -0.07 -1.96
CA GLU A 90 -15.67 -1.07 -0.90
C GLU A 90 -14.30 -1.77 -1.04
N ARG A 91 -13.89 -2.10 -2.27
CA ARG A 91 -12.54 -2.62 -2.57
C ARG A 91 -11.45 -1.61 -2.19
N ARG A 92 -11.60 -0.34 -2.60
CA ARG A 92 -10.64 0.72 -2.25
C ARG A 92 -10.51 0.90 -0.74
N ARG A 93 -11.62 0.88 0.01
CA ARG A 93 -11.59 0.96 1.48
C ARG A 93 -10.81 -0.20 2.09
N THR A 94 -10.97 -1.41 1.53
CA THR A 94 -10.24 -2.60 1.97
C THR A 94 -8.76 -2.50 1.63
N ASP A 95 -8.42 -2.07 0.42
CA ASP A 95 -7.03 -1.87 -0.01
C ASP A 95 -6.32 -0.82 0.88
N ILE A 96 -6.98 0.29 1.21
CA ILE A 96 -6.45 1.29 2.14
C ILE A 96 -6.10 0.69 3.50
N ASN A 97 -6.93 -0.22 4.03
CA ASN A 97 -6.64 -0.85 5.32
C ASN A 97 -5.35 -1.68 5.26
N TYR A 98 -5.11 -2.39 4.16
CA TYR A 98 -3.84 -3.11 3.96
C TYR A 98 -2.66 -2.15 3.77
N GLU A 99 -2.83 -1.07 3.01
CA GLU A 99 -1.79 -0.04 2.84
C GLU A 99 -1.38 0.57 4.19
N ILE A 100 -2.35 0.82 5.08
CA ILE A 100 -2.06 1.31 6.44
C ILE A 100 -1.25 0.26 7.22
N LEU A 101 -1.66 -1.01 7.22
CA LEU A 101 -0.93 -2.07 7.94
C LEU A 101 0.50 -2.27 7.43
N ASP A 102 0.72 -2.14 6.13
CA ASP A 102 2.04 -2.20 5.52
C ASP A 102 2.92 -1.03 5.98
N LEU A 103 2.36 0.19 6.01
CA LEU A 103 3.05 1.39 6.51
C LEU A 103 3.36 1.29 8.01
N GLU A 104 2.46 0.72 8.83
CA GLU A 104 2.73 0.47 10.25
C GLU A 104 3.86 -0.53 10.44
N THR A 105 3.92 -1.56 9.59
CA THR A 105 5.02 -2.53 9.57
C THR A 105 6.34 -1.89 9.15
N GLU A 106 6.32 -1.01 8.15
CA GLU A 106 7.49 -0.23 7.73
C GLU A 106 7.99 0.67 8.85
N LEU A 107 7.09 1.35 9.56
CA LEU A 107 7.44 2.19 10.71
C LEU A 107 8.08 1.36 11.84
N ALA A 108 7.59 0.15 12.10
CA ALA A 108 8.21 -0.75 13.08
C ALA A 108 9.61 -1.22 12.65
N LYS A 109 9.82 -1.49 11.36
CA LYS A 109 11.16 -1.81 10.81
C LYS A 109 12.10 -0.62 10.92
N LEU A 110 11.60 0.58 10.63
CA LEU A 110 12.35 1.83 10.74
C LEU A 110 12.82 2.06 12.18
N ASP A 111 11.95 1.86 13.17
CA ASP A 111 12.33 2.03 14.58
C ASP A 111 13.36 0.98 15.04
N LYS A 112 13.20 -0.29 14.63
CA LYS A 112 14.21 -1.33 14.88
C LYS A 112 15.56 -0.97 14.27
N LYS A 113 15.57 -0.46 13.03
CA LYS A 113 16.80 -0.02 12.37
C LYS A 113 17.45 1.13 13.13
N ARG A 114 16.69 2.14 13.52
CA ARG A 114 17.20 3.25 14.36
C ARG A 114 17.82 2.72 15.66
N GLN A 115 17.14 1.82 16.36
CA GLN A 115 17.64 1.25 17.61
C GLN A 115 18.98 0.52 17.38
N ALA A 116 19.08 -0.27 16.31
CA ALA A 116 20.31 -0.95 15.95
C ALA A 116 21.44 0.02 15.58
N ASP A 117 21.15 1.07 14.79
CA ASP A 117 22.13 2.08 14.39
C ASP A 117 22.65 2.88 15.60
N VAL A 118 21.77 3.26 16.53
CA VAL A 118 22.17 3.93 17.79
C VAL A 118 23.00 2.99 18.65
N GLN A 119 22.60 1.72 18.78
CA GLN A 119 23.35 0.74 19.56
C GLN A 119 24.75 0.52 18.97
N ALA A 120 24.85 0.43 17.64
CA ALA A 120 26.13 0.28 16.95
C ALA A 120 27.08 1.46 17.20
N GLU A 121 26.58 2.70 17.32
CA GLU A 121 27.40 3.85 17.72
C GLU A 121 27.80 3.81 19.20
N MET A 122 26.92 3.33 20.09
CA MET A 122 27.20 3.20 21.52
C MET A 122 28.19 2.08 21.84
N ASP A 123 28.18 1.00 21.07
CA ASP A 123 29.08 -0.15 21.23
C ASP A 123 30.51 0.13 20.74
N LYS A 124 30.73 1.22 19.98
CA LYS A 124 32.08 1.61 19.55
C LYS A 124 32.91 2.03 20.78
N PRO A 125 34.01 1.31 21.08
CA PRO A 125 34.79 1.60 22.26
C PRO A 125 35.60 2.89 22.07
N ILE A 126 35.50 3.81 23.05
CA ILE A 126 36.31 5.03 23.09
C ILE A 126 37.55 4.76 23.93
N VAL A 127 38.61 4.26 23.30
CA VAL A 127 39.89 3.97 23.97
C VAL A 127 40.87 5.10 23.73
N ASN A 128 40.89 6.10 24.62
CA ASN A 128 41.94 7.11 24.65
C ASN A 128 42.38 7.45 26.08
N ARG A 129 43.71 7.55 26.30
CA ARG A 129 44.32 7.92 27.57
C ARG A 129 44.27 9.43 27.84
N ASN A 130 44.12 10.26 26.81
CA ASN A 130 43.97 11.70 26.95
C ASN A 130 42.49 12.06 27.21
N PRO A 131 42.16 12.64 28.39
CA PRO A 131 40.78 12.96 28.73
C PRO A 131 40.14 14.03 27.82
N ALA A 132 40.92 14.99 27.31
CA ALA A 132 40.40 16.03 26.43
C ALA A 132 39.96 15.45 25.07
N PHE A 133 40.77 14.57 24.50
CA PHE A 133 40.44 13.89 23.24
C PHE A 133 39.30 12.89 23.41
N ARG A 134 39.21 12.23 24.58
CA ARG A 134 38.07 11.35 24.90
C ARG A 134 36.75 12.11 24.87
N LEU A 135 36.72 13.31 25.45
CA LEU A 135 35.53 14.17 25.44
C LEU A 135 35.14 14.61 24.02
N GLU A 136 36.11 14.85 23.14
CA GLU A 136 35.82 15.16 21.73
C GLU A 136 35.19 13.97 21.01
N LEU A 137 35.72 12.75 21.19
CA LEU A 137 35.13 11.53 20.64
C LEU A 137 33.71 11.26 21.17
N GLU A 138 33.47 11.53 22.46
CA GLU A 138 32.12 11.44 23.05
C GLU A 138 31.15 12.43 22.39
N LYS A 139 31.58 13.68 22.16
CA LYS A 139 30.77 14.68 21.43
C LYS A 139 30.50 14.29 19.98
N GLU A 140 31.48 13.71 19.30
CA GLU A 140 31.29 13.22 17.92
C GLU A 140 30.27 12.07 17.87
N ARG A 141 30.35 11.12 18.79
CA ARG A 141 29.36 10.05 18.93
C ARG A 141 27.96 10.62 19.20
N ASP A 142 27.84 11.56 20.12
CA ASP A 142 26.54 12.21 20.42
C ASP A 142 25.96 12.92 19.20
N LYS A 143 26.83 13.55 18.38
CA LYS A 143 26.44 14.17 17.12
C LYS A 143 25.93 13.14 16.10
N LEU A 144 26.59 11.98 15.97
CA LEU A 144 26.14 10.89 15.09
C LEU A 144 24.81 10.29 15.55
N ILE A 145 24.66 10.04 16.85
CA ILE A 145 23.39 9.55 17.43
C ILE A 145 22.27 10.56 17.19
N LYS A 146 22.55 11.86 17.32
CA LYS A 146 21.59 12.91 16.99
C LYS A 146 21.19 12.87 15.51
N GLN A 147 22.15 12.73 14.59
CA GLN A 147 21.86 12.62 13.15
C GLN A 147 20.97 11.41 12.82
N ILE A 148 21.22 10.26 13.44
CA ILE A 148 20.40 9.05 13.29
C ILE A 148 18.95 9.33 13.75
N ASN A 149 18.79 9.93 14.93
CA ASN A 149 17.47 10.24 15.47
C ASN A 149 16.73 11.30 14.63
N ASP A 150 17.42 12.34 14.16
CA ASP A 150 16.83 13.37 13.31
C ASP A 150 16.34 12.77 11.98
N GLY A 151 17.15 11.92 11.35
CA GLY A 151 16.78 11.20 10.13
C GLY A 151 15.56 10.29 10.34
N PHE A 152 15.50 9.58 11.47
CA PHE A 152 14.33 8.78 11.85
C PHE A 152 13.07 9.63 12.01
N ILE A 153 13.16 10.79 12.69
CA ILE A 153 12.00 11.66 12.92
C ILE A 153 11.39 12.11 11.59
N VAL A 154 12.23 12.44 10.60
CA VAL A 154 11.79 12.84 9.26
C VAL A 154 11.05 11.70 8.56
N GLN A 155 11.65 10.50 8.50
CA GLN A 155 11.05 9.35 7.83
C GLN A 155 9.75 8.91 8.51
N ARG A 156 9.74 8.86 9.85
CA ARG A 156 8.57 8.55 10.64
C ARG A 156 7.42 9.52 10.36
N LYS A 157 7.68 10.84 10.33
CA LYS A 157 6.66 11.85 10.02
C LYS A 157 6.09 11.69 8.61
N ALA A 158 6.92 11.30 7.64
CA ALA A 158 6.45 11.03 6.27
C ALA A 158 5.45 9.86 6.24
N ILE A 159 5.78 8.75 6.90
CA ILE A 159 4.88 7.58 7.03
C ILE A 159 3.60 7.95 7.79
N GLU A 160 3.70 8.65 8.93
CA GLU A 160 2.54 9.11 9.70
C GLU A 160 1.61 10.00 8.87
N THR A 161 2.16 10.85 8.00
CA THR A 161 1.40 11.71 7.10
C THR A 161 0.65 10.88 6.04
N GLN A 162 1.29 9.85 5.49
CA GLN A 162 0.65 8.93 4.53
C GLN A 162 -0.50 8.16 5.20
N ILE A 163 -0.27 7.60 6.39
CA ILE A 163 -1.31 6.91 7.17
C ILE A 163 -2.49 7.86 7.46
N ALA A 164 -2.22 9.12 7.84
CA ALA A 164 -3.27 10.10 8.09
C ALA A 164 -4.09 10.42 6.83
N GLY A 165 -3.44 10.53 5.67
CA GLY A 165 -4.10 10.74 4.38
C GLY A 165 -5.01 9.56 4.01
N LEU A 166 -4.49 8.34 4.11
CA LEU A 166 -5.22 7.10 3.86
C LEU A 166 -6.39 6.92 4.82
N PHE A 167 -6.19 7.17 6.12
CA PHE A 167 -7.26 7.10 7.11
C PHE A 167 -8.39 8.09 6.81
N LYS A 168 -8.05 9.31 6.38
CA LYS A 168 -9.04 10.31 5.95
C LYS A 168 -9.82 9.85 4.72
N GLU A 169 -9.15 9.29 3.72
CA GLU A 169 -9.79 8.69 2.53
C GLU A 169 -10.76 7.57 2.94
N SER A 170 -10.32 6.66 3.81
CA SER A 170 -11.13 5.55 4.32
C SER A 170 -12.38 6.04 5.08
N GLY A 171 -12.26 7.13 5.85
CA GLY A 171 -13.38 7.78 6.53
C GLY A 171 -14.40 8.40 5.55
N LEU A 172 -13.92 9.03 4.48
CA LEU A 172 -14.78 9.55 3.40
C LEU A 172 -15.53 8.42 2.70
N LEU A 173 -14.83 7.32 2.37
CA LEU A 173 -15.45 6.13 1.76
C LEU A 173 -16.48 5.50 2.70
N SER A 174 -16.20 5.42 4.00
CA SER A 174 -17.15 4.88 4.99
C SER A 174 -18.43 5.71 5.04
N THR A 175 -18.31 7.05 5.01
CA THR A 175 -19.46 7.97 4.93
C THR A 175 -20.26 7.77 3.63
N GLN A 176 -19.58 7.70 2.48
CA GLN A 176 -20.24 7.50 1.18
C GLN A 176 -20.98 6.16 1.08
N LEU A 177 -20.43 5.12 1.70
CA LEU A 177 -20.98 3.76 1.70
C LEU A 177 -21.97 3.52 2.84
N LYS A 178 -22.18 4.51 3.73
CA LYS A 178 -22.97 4.36 4.97
C LYS A 178 -22.50 3.18 5.84
N LEU A 179 -21.20 2.96 5.86
CA LEU A 179 -20.53 1.92 6.65
C LEU A 179 -20.05 2.49 8.00
N PRO A 180 -19.83 1.64 9.01
CA PRO A 180 -19.23 2.08 10.25
C PRO A 180 -17.85 2.71 10.00
N ALA A 181 -17.51 3.69 10.83
CA ALA A 181 -16.22 4.34 10.81
C ALA A 181 -15.10 3.31 11.04
N VAL A 182 -13.98 3.52 10.36
CA VAL A 182 -12.78 2.70 10.58
C VAL A 182 -12.13 3.13 11.88
N GLU A 183 -11.67 2.16 12.66
CA GLU A 183 -10.89 2.43 13.87
C GLU A 183 -9.62 3.20 13.51
N LYS A 184 -9.27 4.14 14.38
CA LYS A 184 -8.09 4.97 14.15
C LYS A 184 -6.82 4.13 14.31
N PRO A 185 -5.88 4.16 13.34
CA PRO A 185 -4.61 3.46 13.45
C PRO A 185 -3.84 3.83 14.71
N ALA A 186 -3.22 2.84 15.37
CA ALA A 186 -2.49 3.04 16.61
C ALA A 186 -1.34 4.05 16.44
N THR A 187 -0.73 4.07 15.25
CA THR A 187 0.30 5.04 14.86
C THR A 187 -0.18 6.49 14.95
N LEU A 188 -1.41 6.79 14.52
CA LEU A 188 -1.98 8.14 14.60
C LEU A 188 -2.33 8.52 16.05
N VAL A 189 -2.85 7.58 16.83
CA VAL A 189 -3.11 7.80 18.27
C VAL A 189 -1.79 8.14 18.98
N ALA A 190 -0.73 7.40 18.70
CA ALA A 190 0.59 7.67 19.25
C ALA A 190 1.17 9.01 18.75
N ALA A 191 0.91 9.41 17.51
CA ALA A 191 1.35 10.70 16.97
C ALA A 191 0.68 11.88 17.68
N GLU A 192 -0.62 11.77 17.97
CA GLU A 192 -1.36 12.79 18.72
C GLU A 192 -0.87 12.92 20.16
N ALA A 193 -0.64 11.79 20.84
CA ALA A 193 -0.07 11.78 22.18
C ALA A 193 1.30 12.48 22.22
N ARG A 194 2.15 12.26 21.20
CA ARG A 194 3.45 12.93 21.05
C ARG A 194 3.30 14.43 20.80
N ALA A 195 2.40 14.83 19.92
CA ALA A 195 2.13 16.25 19.66
C ALA A 195 1.61 16.98 20.91
N ALA A 196 0.73 16.33 21.69
CA ALA A 196 0.23 16.86 22.94
C ALA A 196 1.33 17.00 24.00
N ALA A 197 2.25 16.03 24.09
CA ALA A 197 3.41 16.12 24.99
C ALA A 197 4.36 17.25 24.58
N GLU A 198 4.63 17.43 23.29
CA GLU A 198 5.47 18.51 22.78
C GLU A 198 4.85 19.89 23.05
N ALA A 199 3.52 20.03 22.88
CA ALA A 199 2.81 21.26 23.21
C ALA A 199 2.93 21.60 24.70
N LYS A 200 2.73 20.62 25.59
CA LYS A 200 2.91 20.80 27.04
C LYS A 200 4.34 21.19 27.41
N ALA A 201 5.34 20.58 26.77
CA ALA A 201 6.74 20.91 27.00
C ALA A 201 7.07 22.35 26.59
N LYS A 202 6.54 22.82 25.46
CA LYS A 202 6.69 24.22 25.00
C LYS A 202 6.01 25.21 25.94
N GLU A 203 4.82 24.87 26.44
CA GLU A 203 4.10 25.71 27.40
C GLU A 203 4.85 25.80 28.74
N ALA A 204 5.40 24.69 29.24
CA ALA A 204 6.21 24.68 30.46
C ALA A 204 7.49 25.51 30.30
N ALA A 205 8.17 25.42 29.16
CA ALA A 205 9.36 26.22 28.86
C ALA A 205 9.05 27.72 28.74
N ALA A 206 7.83 28.08 28.30
CA ALA A 206 7.38 29.47 28.22
C ALA A 206 6.99 30.06 29.59
N LYS A 207 6.54 29.23 30.54
CA LYS A 207 6.17 29.64 31.91
C LYS A 207 7.36 29.66 32.90
N GLY A 208 8.48 29.03 32.55
CA GLY A 208 9.70 29.01 33.36
C GLY A 208 10.72 30.11 33.02
N LYS A 209 10.33 31.08 32.18
CA LYS A 209 11.05 32.33 31.90
C LYS A 209 10.31 33.49 32.54
#